data_AF-A0A7X1TSF7-F1
#
_entry.id   AF-A0A7X1TSF7-F1
#
_cell.length_a   1.000
_cell.length_b   1.000
_cell.length_c   1.000
_cell.angle_alpha   90.00
_cell.angle_beta   90.00
_cell.angle_gamma   90.00
#
_symmetry.space_group_name_H-M   'P 1'
#
loop_
_entity.id
_entity.type
_entity.pdbx_description
1 polymer ?
#
loop_
_entity_poly.entity_id
_entity_poly.type
_entity_poly.pdbx_seq_one_letter_code
_entity_poly.pdbx_strand_id
1 'polypeptide(L)'
;MQKMLIVAALGTLALSSCSVFGTRSAAVSGQLKGFSANQNLGLAVVGFNNGQYTNDSTQVQVIDKFLTGGYTLTLPRDVPYGTYRVIVFRDANNDGRYTAGEPVLSRDNGKVLVYSQRDNALFAGSTVGWNIYDTRTRQVQTTLLNNYDLEAVAAGQ
;
A
#
# COMPACT_ATOMS: atom_id res chain seq x y z
N MET A 1 -54.86 26.66 -28.52
CA MET A 1 -53.75 26.55 -29.49
C MET A 1 -52.48 27.09 -28.85
N GLN A 2 -51.32 26.56 -29.25
CA GLN A 2 -49.95 26.92 -28.84
C GLN A 2 -49.51 26.45 -27.45
N LYS A 3 -48.28 25.98 -27.24
CA LYS A 3 -47.21 25.39 -28.07
C LYS A 3 -46.25 24.80 -27.02
N MET A 4 -45.60 23.69 -27.39
CA MET A 4 -44.60 22.95 -26.61
C MET A 4 -43.58 23.85 -25.89
N LEU A 5 -43.08 23.40 -24.74
CA LEU A 5 -41.67 23.53 -24.37
C LEU A 5 -41.29 22.46 -23.33
N ILE A 6 -40.61 21.43 -23.84
CA ILE A 6 -39.73 20.53 -23.10
C ILE A 6 -38.43 21.28 -22.86
N VAL A 7 -37.98 21.42 -21.60
CA VAL A 7 -36.59 21.71 -21.22
C VAL A 7 -36.35 20.96 -19.92
N ALA A 8 -35.85 19.72 -20.01
CA ALA A 8 -34.43 19.36 -19.91
C ALA A 8 -33.90 19.47 -18.47
N ALA A 9 -33.56 18.28 -17.95
CA ALA A 9 -33.02 18.03 -16.64
C ALA A 9 -31.77 18.88 -16.35
N LEU A 10 -31.83 19.66 -15.28
CA LEU A 10 -30.64 20.16 -14.59
C LEU A 10 -30.51 19.36 -13.30
N GLY A 11 -30.08 18.10 -13.47
CA GLY A 11 -29.50 17.33 -12.38
C GLY A 11 -28.16 17.98 -12.01
N THR A 12 -28.18 18.94 -11.10
CA THR A 12 -26.99 19.38 -10.38
C THR A 12 -26.55 18.25 -9.46
N LEU A 13 -25.87 17.26 -10.03
CA LEU A 13 -24.97 16.40 -9.28
C LEU A 13 -23.83 17.31 -8.81
N ALA A 14 -24.00 17.89 -7.63
CA ALA A 14 -22.87 18.34 -6.84
C ALA A 14 -22.03 17.08 -6.55
N LEU A 15 -21.06 16.81 -7.42
CA LEU A 15 -19.95 15.92 -7.10
C LEU A 15 -19.24 16.60 -5.92
N SER A 16 -19.62 16.17 -4.72
CA SER A 16 -18.92 16.46 -3.48
C SER A 16 -17.46 16.06 -3.68
N SER A 17 -16.62 17.02 -4.03
CA SER A 17 -15.18 16.84 -3.98
C SER A 17 -14.83 16.70 -2.50
N CYS A 18 -14.79 15.46 -2.02
CA CYS A 18 -14.16 15.13 -0.75
C CYS A 18 -12.68 15.48 -0.91
N SER A 19 -12.37 16.73 -0.60
CA SER A 19 -11.02 17.28 -0.55
C SER A 19 -10.37 16.73 0.72
N VAL A 20 -10.06 15.43 0.70
CA VAL A 20 -9.30 14.80 1.78
C VAL A 20 -7.84 15.20 1.58
N PHE A 21 -7.51 16.40 2.07
CA PHE A 21 -6.14 16.77 2.35
C PHE A 21 -5.55 15.77 3.35
N GLY A 22 -4.54 15.02 2.90
CA GLY A 22 -3.75 14.10 3.72
C GLY A 22 -4.41 12.74 3.91
N THR A 23 -3.81 11.72 3.30
CA THR A 23 -4.12 10.29 3.43
C THR A 23 -3.83 9.78 4.86
N ARG A 24 -4.48 10.35 5.89
CA ARG A 24 -4.31 9.92 7.29
C ARG A 24 -4.83 8.50 7.53
N SER A 25 -5.77 8.03 6.70
CA SER A 25 -5.97 6.61 6.39
C SER A 25 -5.77 6.46 4.90
N ALA A 26 -4.86 5.58 4.54
CA ALA A 26 -4.55 5.27 3.17
C ALA A 26 -4.72 3.77 2.95
N ALA A 27 -4.98 3.38 1.70
CA ALA A 27 -4.78 2.02 1.27
C ALA A 27 -3.68 2.02 0.21
N VAL A 28 -2.79 1.04 0.28
CA VAL A 28 -1.80 0.79 -0.77
C VAL A 28 -2.26 -0.38 -1.63
N SER A 29 -2.13 -0.25 -2.95
CA SER A 29 -2.50 -1.31 -3.89
C SER A 29 -1.40 -1.60 -4.91
N GLY A 30 -1.42 -2.82 -5.43
CA GLY A 30 -0.45 -3.30 -6.42
C GLY A 30 -0.82 -4.69 -6.94
N GLN A 31 -0.01 -5.21 -7.85
CA GLN A 31 -0.14 -6.57 -8.38
C GLN A 31 0.81 -7.54 -7.66
N LEU A 32 0.37 -8.79 -7.50
CA LEU A 32 1.19 -9.89 -6.99
C LEU A 32 1.63 -10.78 -8.16
N LYS A 33 2.94 -10.91 -8.35
CA LYS A 33 3.54 -11.58 -9.52
C LYS A 33 4.45 -12.72 -9.10
N GLY A 34 4.22 -13.92 -9.65
CA GLY A 34 5.10 -15.07 -9.48
C GLY A 34 4.99 -15.82 -8.15
N PHE A 35 3.99 -15.52 -7.33
CA PHE A 35 3.73 -16.27 -6.09
C PHE A 35 3.00 -17.58 -6.39
N SER A 36 3.37 -18.66 -5.71
CA SER A 36 2.72 -19.96 -5.85
C SER A 36 1.55 -20.09 -4.86
N ALA A 37 0.45 -20.69 -5.30
CA ALA A 37 -0.69 -20.97 -4.44
C ALA A 37 -0.33 -21.95 -3.30
N ASN A 38 -1.18 -21.98 -2.26
CA ASN A 38 -1.12 -22.92 -1.13
C ASN A 38 0.12 -22.85 -0.21
N GLN A 39 0.81 -21.71 -0.16
CA GLN A 39 2.02 -21.53 0.67
C GLN A 39 1.80 -20.82 2.02
N ASN A 40 0.55 -20.69 2.47
CA ASN A 40 0.17 -19.92 3.67
C ASN A 40 0.78 -18.51 3.70
N LEU A 41 0.36 -17.69 2.73
CA LEU A 41 0.97 -16.39 2.46
C LEU A 41 0.21 -15.25 3.14
N GLY A 42 0.94 -14.30 3.70
CA GLY A 42 0.42 -13.08 4.33
C GLY A 42 1.00 -11.81 3.71
N LEU A 43 0.23 -10.71 3.73
CA LEU A 43 0.71 -9.36 3.47
C LEU A 43 0.93 -8.65 4.81
N ALA A 44 2.09 -8.02 4.97
CA ALA A 44 2.38 -7.20 6.14
C ALA A 44 2.99 -5.86 5.73
N VAL A 45 2.67 -4.81 6.49
CA VAL A 45 3.44 -3.57 6.50
C VAL A 45 4.52 -3.71 7.57
N VAL A 46 5.77 -3.61 7.17
CA VAL A 46 6.92 -3.73 8.09
C VAL A 46 7.74 -2.45 8.08
N GLY A 47 8.18 -2.01 9.26
CA GLY A 47 9.17 -0.94 9.39
C GLY A 47 10.46 -1.34 8.66
N PHE A 48 11.07 -0.39 7.96
CA PHE A 48 12.26 -0.61 7.16
C PHE A 48 13.25 0.52 7.40
N ASN A 49 14.49 0.18 7.79
CA ASN A 49 15.55 1.15 8.03
C ASN A 49 16.89 0.59 7.54
N ASN A 50 17.63 1.34 6.72
CA ASN A 50 18.95 0.98 6.22
C ASN A 50 19.08 -0.48 5.71
N GLY A 51 18.09 -0.96 4.96
CA GLY A 51 18.11 -2.33 4.43
C GLY A 51 17.57 -3.41 5.38
N GLN A 52 17.22 -3.05 6.62
CA GLN A 52 16.78 -3.97 7.66
C GLN A 52 15.30 -3.78 8.00
N TYR A 53 14.61 -4.86 8.34
CA TYR A 53 13.25 -4.80 8.87
C TYR A 53 13.30 -4.50 10.37
N THR A 54 12.63 -3.43 10.80
CA THR A 54 12.67 -2.95 12.19
C THR A 54 11.41 -3.27 13.00
N ASN A 55 10.37 -3.77 12.32
CA ASN A 55 9.07 -4.28 12.79
C ASN A 55 8.19 -3.39 13.72
N ASP A 56 6.91 -3.28 13.34
CA ASP A 56 5.76 -3.24 14.25
C ASP A 56 4.54 -3.79 13.46
N SER A 57 4.36 -5.12 13.49
CA SER A 57 3.40 -5.88 12.66
C SER A 57 1.98 -5.80 13.20
N THR A 58 1.44 -4.59 13.32
CA THR A 58 0.09 -4.37 13.86
C THR A 58 -1.03 -4.53 12.82
N GLN A 59 -0.70 -4.53 11.53
CA GLN A 59 -1.67 -4.73 10.44
C GLN A 59 -1.18 -5.78 9.46
N VAL A 60 -1.50 -7.03 9.77
CA VAL A 60 -1.39 -8.13 8.82
C VAL A 60 -2.74 -8.35 8.17
N GLN A 61 -2.72 -8.51 6.85
CA GLN A 61 -3.86 -9.05 6.11
C GLN A 61 -3.45 -10.40 5.55
N VAL A 62 -4.18 -11.44 5.94
CA VAL A 62 -4.04 -12.77 5.34
C VAL A 62 -4.43 -12.65 3.88
N ILE A 63 -3.52 -13.02 2.98
CA ILE A 63 -3.84 -13.03 1.54
C ILE A 63 -4.43 -14.39 1.22
N ASP A 64 -5.49 -14.38 0.42
CA ASP A 64 -6.12 -15.60 -0.07
C ASP A 64 -5.09 -16.52 -0.76
N LYS A 65 -5.22 -17.83 -0.54
CA LYS A 65 -4.27 -18.90 -0.89
C LYS A 65 -3.96 -19.04 -2.38
N PHE A 66 -4.66 -18.32 -3.25
CA PHE A 66 -4.68 -18.54 -4.70
C PHE A 66 -4.00 -17.46 -5.55
N LEU A 67 -3.57 -16.34 -4.95
CA LEU A 67 -2.71 -15.28 -5.52
C LEU A 67 -2.54 -15.19 -7.05
N THR A 68 -3.63 -14.96 -7.77
CA THR A 68 -3.60 -14.46 -9.15
C THR A 68 -4.35 -13.13 -9.20
N GLY A 69 -3.66 -12.00 -8.99
CA GLY A 69 -4.28 -10.67 -9.14
C GLY A 69 -3.64 -9.54 -8.35
N GLY A 70 -4.45 -8.50 -8.13
CA GLY A 70 -4.09 -7.33 -7.35
C GLY A 70 -4.41 -7.49 -5.86
N TYR A 71 -3.78 -6.66 -5.04
CA TYR A 71 -4.07 -6.54 -3.61
C TYR A 71 -4.40 -5.09 -3.25
N THR A 72 -5.06 -4.92 -2.10
CA THR A 72 -5.22 -3.62 -1.45
C THR A 72 -5.03 -3.84 0.04
N LEU A 73 -4.15 -3.07 0.66
CA LEU A 73 -3.78 -3.18 2.05
C LEU A 73 -4.06 -1.84 2.74
N THR A 74 -4.87 -1.87 3.78
CA THR A 74 -5.08 -0.69 4.63
C THR A 74 -3.79 -0.38 5.38
N LEU A 75 -3.39 0.89 5.39
CA LEU A 75 -2.19 1.33 6.10
C LEU A 75 -2.54 1.82 7.52
N PRO A 76 -1.74 1.45 8.54
CA PRO A 76 -2.01 1.83 9.92
C PRO A 76 -1.82 3.33 10.14
N ARG A 77 -2.53 3.85 11.15
CA ARG A 77 -2.38 5.26 11.56
C ARG A 77 -1.48 5.43 12.77
N ASP A 78 -1.39 4.40 13.60
CA ASP A 78 -0.68 4.42 14.87
C ASP A 78 0.66 3.72 14.69
N VAL A 79 1.50 4.31 13.85
CA VAL A 79 2.88 3.87 13.65
C VAL A 79 3.82 5.06 13.81
N PRO A 80 5.06 4.85 14.26
CA PRO A 80 6.08 5.90 14.25
C PRO A 80 6.25 6.53 12.86
N TYR A 81 6.71 7.77 12.79
CA TYR A 81 7.12 8.33 11.51
C TYR A 81 8.36 7.59 11.00
N GLY A 82 8.42 7.30 9.70
CA GLY A 82 9.51 6.49 9.16
C GLY A 82 9.22 5.87 7.80
N THR A 83 10.11 4.98 7.40
CA THR A 83 10.02 4.20 6.17
C THR A 83 9.53 2.78 6.45
N TYR A 84 8.70 2.29 5.54
CA TYR A 84 8.01 1.01 5.64
C TYR A 84 8.04 0.29 4.29
N ARG A 85 7.78 -1.01 4.31
CA ARG A 85 7.58 -1.82 3.12
C ARG A 85 6.34 -2.69 3.26
N VAL A 86 5.69 -2.95 2.14
CA VAL A 86 4.76 -4.08 2.05
C VAL A 86 5.57 -5.31 1.68
N ILE A 87 5.38 -6.39 2.42
CA ILE A 87 6.03 -7.67 2.14
C ILE A 87 4.99 -8.77 1.98
N VAL A 88 5.32 -9.76 1.15
CA VAL A 88 4.68 -11.07 1.19
C VAL A 88 5.58 -11.99 2.01
N PHE A 89 5.01 -12.62 3.04
CA PHE A 89 5.73 -13.57 3.89
C PHE A 89 5.00 -14.92 3.93
N ARG A 90 5.71 -15.98 4.30
CA ARG A 90 5.12 -17.26 4.66
C ARG A 90 4.85 -17.27 6.16
N ASP A 91 3.59 -17.35 6.54
CA ASP A 91 3.16 -17.58 7.92
C ASP A 91 3.46 -19.05 8.26
N ALA A 92 4.61 -19.28 8.90
CA ALA A 92 5.13 -20.62 9.18
C ALA A 92 4.59 -21.17 10.51
N ASN A 93 4.20 -20.29 11.44
CA ASN A 93 3.69 -20.65 12.76
C ASN A 93 2.15 -20.65 12.83
N ASN A 94 1.47 -20.24 11.76
CA ASN A 94 0.01 -20.11 11.63
C ASN A 94 -0.63 -19.13 12.63
N ASP A 95 0.08 -18.06 13.00
CA ASP A 95 -0.44 -17.07 13.94
C ASP A 95 -1.07 -15.85 13.26
N GLY A 96 -1.07 -15.83 11.92
CA GLY A 96 -1.74 -14.80 11.12
C GLY A 96 -1.04 -13.45 11.14
N ARG A 97 0.24 -13.38 11.55
CA ARG A 97 1.05 -12.15 11.54
C ARG A 97 2.48 -12.43 11.10
N TYR A 98 3.15 -11.39 10.59
CA TYR A 98 4.57 -11.49 10.31
C TYR A 98 5.35 -11.49 11.62
N THR A 99 5.99 -12.62 11.92
CA THR A 99 6.93 -12.77 13.02
C THR A 99 8.36 -12.63 12.51
N ALA A 100 9.20 -11.90 13.25
CA ALA A 100 10.60 -11.74 12.88
C ALA A 100 11.28 -13.12 12.72
N GLY A 101 11.89 -13.36 11.57
CA GLY A 101 12.51 -14.64 11.21
C GLY A 101 11.67 -15.49 10.25
N GLU A 102 10.40 -15.13 10.00
CA GLU A 102 9.62 -15.79 8.96
C GLU A 102 10.14 -15.46 7.55
N PRO A 103 10.04 -16.40 6.59
CA PRO A 103 10.52 -16.17 5.24
C PRO A 103 9.75 -15.04 4.55
N VAL A 104 10.48 -13.98 4.17
CA VAL A 104 9.98 -12.97 3.23
C VAL A 104 10.17 -13.47 1.81
N LEU A 105 9.07 -13.53 1.06
CA LEU A 105 9.03 -14.09 -0.29
C LEU A 105 8.89 -13.03 -1.38
N SER A 106 8.68 -11.77 -1.01
CA SER A 106 8.67 -10.64 -1.96
C SER A 106 10.07 -10.04 -2.12
N ARG A 107 10.45 -9.76 -3.37
CA ARG A 107 11.64 -8.95 -3.70
C ARG A 107 11.45 -7.48 -3.37
N ASP A 108 12.55 -6.75 -3.29
CA ASP A 108 12.52 -5.29 -3.33
C ASP A 108 11.98 -4.82 -4.68
N ASN A 109 10.91 -4.01 -4.66
CA ASN A 109 10.28 -3.46 -5.85
C ASN A 109 10.76 -2.03 -6.19
N GLY A 110 11.76 -1.51 -5.47
CA GLY A 110 12.29 -0.16 -5.62
C GLY A 110 11.35 0.93 -5.10
N LYS A 111 10.38 0.58 -4.24
CA LYS A 111 9.45 1.52 -3.62
C LYS A 111 9.43 1.35 -2.11
N VAL A 112 9.37 2.45 -1.39
CA VAL A 112 9.17 2.45 0.06
C VAL A 112 7.92 3.24 0.40
N LEU A 113 7.20 2.76 1.39
CA LEU A 113 6.14 3.52 2.04
C LEU A 113 6.78 4.49 3.03
N VAL A 114 6.23 5.69 3.11
CA VAL A 114 6.76 6.76 3.96
C VAL A 114 5.62 7.32 4.78
N TYR A 115 5.70 7.16 6.10
CA TYR A 115 4.79 7.81 7.03
C TYR A 115 5.43 9.10 7.55
N SER A 116 4.91 10.25 7.11
CA SER A 116 5.47 11.57 7.38
C SER A 116 4.63 12.36 8.38
N GLN A 117 5.29 12.95 9.38
CA GLN A 117 4.66 13.82 10.39
C GLN A 117 4.48 15.28 9.92
N ARG A 118 5.26 15.71 8.91
CA ARG A 118 5.21 17.03 8.28
C ARG A 118 5.64 16.91 6.82
N ASP A 119 5.33 17.92 6.02
CA ASP A 119 5.74 17.95 4.62
C ASP A 119 7.28 17.97 4.51
N ASN A 120 7.80 17.28 3.51
CA ASN A 120 9.23 17.15 3.22
C ASN A 120 10.08 16.57 4.38
N ALA A 121 9.46 15.83 5.32
CA ALA A 121 10.16 15.36 6.53
C ALA A 121 11.28 14.35 6.25
N LEU A 122 11.03 13.41 5.33
CA LEU A 122 11.96 12.33 4.97
C LEU A 122 12.44 12.44 3.53
N PHE A 123 11.55 12.82 2.61
CA PHE A 123 11.86 12.98 1.19
C PHE A 123 11.24 14.28 0.68
N ALA A 124 11.95 15.00 -0.19
CA ALA A 124 11.40 16.16 -0.87
C ALA A 124 10.15 15.74 -1.68
N GLY A 125 9.05 16.46 -1.51
CA GLY A 125 7.76 16.18 -2.12
C GLY A 125 6.82 15.30 -1.29
N SER A 126 7.24 14.76 -0.14
CA SER A 126 6.34 14.02 0.76
C SER A 126 5.38 14.98 1.48
N THR A 127 4.13 14.57 1.63
CA THR A 127 3.14 15.28 2.45
C THR A 127 2.89 14.55 3.77
N VAL A 128 2.30 15.25 4.74
CA VAL A 128 1.79 14.62 5.98
C VAL A 128 0.95 13.37 5.66
N GLY A 129 1.23 12.27 6.37
CA GLY A 129 0.56 10.98 6.20
C GLY A 129 1.37 9.98 5.38
N TRP A 130 0.68 9.08 4.69
CA TRP A 130 1.30 8.01 3.90
C TRP A 130 1.63 8.46 2.49
N ASN A 131 2.83 8.11 2.04
CA ASN A 131 3.35 8.39 0.71
C ASN A 131 4.05 7.14 0.16
N ILE A 132 4.18 7.04 -1.16
CA ILE A 132 5.12 6.12 -1.81
C ILE A 132 6.31 6.94 -2.32
N TYR A 133 7.52 6.53 -1.98
CA TYR A 133 8.74 7.03 -2.60
C TYR A 133 9.32 5.95 -3.51
N ASP A 134 9.48 6.24 -4.80
CA ASP A 134 10.19 5.36 -5.74
C ASP A 134 11.68 5.69 -5.69
N THR A 135 12.50 4.72 -5.27
CA THR A 135 13.94 4.92 -5.07
C THR A 135 14.71 5.04 -6.39
N ARG A 136 14.13 4.60 -7.51
CA ARG A 136 14.74 4.66 -8.84
C ARG A 136 14.50 6.02 -9.50
N THR A 137 13.25 6.50 -9.47
CA THR A 137 12.88 7.78 -10.10
C THR A 137 12.98 8.97 -9.16
N ARG A 138 13.12 8.73 -7.84
CA ARG A 138 13.09 9.72 -6.77
C ARG A 138 11.77 10.51 -6.70
N GLN A 139 10.70 9.95 -7.25
CA GLN A 139 9.37 10.57 -7.22
C GLN A 139 8.61 10.16 -5.97
N VAL A 140 7.78 11.09 -5.48
CA VAL A 140 6.87 10.85 -4.35
C VAL A 140 5.43 10.86 -4.85
N GLN A 141 4.66 9.85 -4.45
CA GLN A 141 3.21 9.79 -4.64
C GLN A 141 2.51 10.04 -3.31
N THR A 142 1.58 10.99 -3.30
CA THR A 142 0.93 11.49 -2.08
C THR A 142 -0.60 11.32 -2.09
N THR A 143 -1.21 11.16 -3.27
CA THR A 143 -2.68 11.13 -3.42
C THR A 143 -3.23 9.71 -3.58
N LEU A 144 -2.73 8.95 -4.57
CA LEU A 144 -3.06 7.54 -4.77
C LEU A 144 -1.80 6.73 -4.47
N LEU A 145 -1.91 5.80 -3.52
CA LEU A 145 -0.82 4.89 -3.20
C LEU A 145 -1.05 3.58 -3.95
N ASN A 146 -0.75 3.57 -5.25
CA ASN A 146 -0.98 2.40 -6.10
C ASN A 146 0.32 2.00 -6.83
N ASN A 147 0.22 0.99 -7.70
CA ASN A 147 1.36 0.46 -8.45
C ASN A 147 2.52 0.01 -7.55
N TYR A 148 2.20 -0.42 -6.32
CA TYR A 148 3.15 -1.05 -5.41
C TYR A 148 3.23 -2.55 -5.73
N ASP A 149 3.68 -2.89 -6.93
CA ASP A 149 3.73 -4.29 -7.36
C ASP A 149 4.75 -5.07 -6.53
N LEU A 150 4.40 -6.31 -6.15
CA LEU A 150 5.28 -7.23 -5.45
C LEU A 150 5.57 -8.42 -6.36
N GLU A 151 6.85 -8.77 -6.43
CA GLU A 151 7.33 -9.91 -7.22
C GLU A 151 7.94 -10.95 -6.28
N ALA A 152 7.65 -12.21 -6.56
CA ALA A 152 8.24 -13.30 -5.79
C ALA A 152 9.77 -13.36 -5.97
N VAL A 153 10.47 -13.74 -4.90
CA VAL A 153 11.86 -14.21 -4.99
C VAL A 153 11.89 -15.45 -5.90
N ALA A 154 12.97 -15.61 -6.67
CA ALA A 154 13.09 -16.82 -7.49
C ALA A 154 13.17 -18.03 -6.56
N ALA A 155 12.45 -19.10 -6.89
CA ALA A 155 12.58 -20.35 -6.16
C ALA A 155 14.03 -20.87 -6.30
N GLY A 156 14.82 -20.79 -5.22
CA GLY A 156 16.17 -21.37 -5.16
C GLY A 156 17.34 -20.41 -4.93
N GLN A 157 17.16 -19.29 -4.21
CA GLN A 157 18.28 -18.51 -3.65
C GLN A 157 18.32 -18.61 -2.13
#